data_AF-A0A7Y1UD90-F1
#
_entry.id   AF-A0A7Y1UD90-F1
#
_cell.length_a   1.000
_cell.length_b   1.000
_cell.length_c   1.000
_cell.angle_alpha   90.00
_cell.angle_beta   90.00
_cell.angle_gamma   90.00
#
_symmetry.space_group_name_H-M   'P 1'
#
loop_
_entity.id
_entity.type
_entity.pdbx_description
1 polymer ?
#
loop_
_entity_poly.entity_id
_entity_poly.type
_entity_poly.pdbx_seq_one_letter_code
_entity_poly.pdbx_strand_id
1 'polypeptide(L)'
;MSKHNNIQSKIFSLEEFQRTLGIWRFKNDTIVFTNGCFDLIHLGHIDYLSKAADLGDRLIIGLNTDSSVSKLKGKHRPIKDEQSRATILASFSFIDA
;
A
#
# COMPACT_ATOMS: atom_id res chain seq x y z
N MET A 1 -9.45 -16.12 11.04
CA MET A 1 -8.37 -16.01 10.02
C MET A 1 -7.04 -15.83 10.73
N SER A 2 -5.94 -16.36 10.18
CA SER A 2 -4.59 -16.10 10.69
C SER A 2 -4.21 -14.63 10.48
N LYS A 3 -3.38 -14.06 11.36
CA LYS A 3 -2.80 -12.71 11.18
C LYS A 3 -2.11 -12.58 9.81
N HIS A 4 -1.47 -13.65 9.34
CA HIS A 4 -0.83 -13.68 8.02
C HIS A 4 -1.85 -13.50 6.88
N ASN A 5 -3.00 -14.16 6.96
CA ASN A 5 -4.02 -14.07 5.92
C ASN A 5 -4.65 -12.67 5.87
N ASN A 6 -4.77 -11.99 7.02
CA ASN A 6 -5.26 -10.60 7.06
C ASN A 6 -4.30 -9.62 6.38
N ILE A 7 -2.99 -9.88 6.42
CA ILE A 7 -1.99 -9.06 5.72
C ILE A 7 -2.12 -9.30 4.21
N GLN A 8 -2.14 -10.56 3.78
CA GLN A 8 -2.23 -10.89 2.37
C GLN A 8 -3.56 -10.43 1.74
N SER A 9 -4.66 -10.37 2.49
CA SER A 9 -5.95 -9.89 1.99
C SER A 9 -5.99 -8.38 1.68
N LYS A 10 -4.95 -7.63 2.03
CA LYS A 10 -4.80 -6.20 1.70
C LYS A 10 -3.93 -5.96 0.46
N ILE A 11 -3.37 -7.01 -0.13
CA ILE A 11 -2.53 -6.89 -1.32
C ILE A 11 -3.36 -7.34 -2.51
N PHE A 12 -3.52 -6.46 -3.49
CA PHE A 12 -4.39 -6.70 -4.64
C PHE A 12 -3.66 -6.49 -5.95
N SER A 13 -3.99 -7.27 -6.97
CA SER A 13 -3.91 -6.77 -8.34
C SER A 13 -4.99 -5.73 -8.60
N LEU A 14 -4.79 -4.89 -9.62
CA LEU A 14 -5.79 -3.88 -9.99
C LEU A 14 -7.15 -4.51 -10.32
N GLU A 15 -7.15 -5.65 -11.00
CA GLU A 15 -8.35 -6.38 -11.38
C GLU A 15 -9.12 -6.90 -10.16
N GLU A 16 -8.43 -7.51 -9.20
CA GLU A 16 -9.03 -7.99 -7.94
C GLU A 16 -9.57 -6.84 -7.09
N PHE A 17 -8.89 -5.68 -7.13
CA PHE A 17 -9.25 -4.53 -6.31
C PHE A 17 -10.53 -3.82 -6.75
N GLN A 18 -10.90 -3.88 -8.03
CA GLN A 18 -12.07 -3.17 -8.58
C GLN A 18 -13.35 -3.43 -7.80
N ARG A 19 -13.57 -4.69 -7.37
CA ARG A 19 -14.74 -5.06 -6.58
C ARG A 19 -14.73 -4.41 -5.20
N THR A 20 -13.60 -4.45 -4.50
CA THR A 20 -13.44 -3.85 -3.18
C THR A 20 -13.65 -2.33 -3.25
N LEU A 21 -13.04 -1.68 -4.24
CA LEU A 21 -13.21 -0.25 -4.49
C LEU A 21 -14.68 0.11 -4.78
N GLY A 22 -15.39 -0.72 -5.54
CA GLY A 22 -16.82 -0.54 -5.80
C GLY A 22 -17.67 -0.60 -4.52
N ILE A 23 -17.35 -1.51 -3.60
CA ILE A 23 -18.03 -1.62 -2.30
C ILE A 23 -17.78 -0.37 -1.44
N TRP A 24 -16.54 0.11 -1.37
CA TRP A 24 -16.21 1.32 -0.59
C TRP A 24 -16.90 2.56 -1.16
N ARG A 25 -16.91 2.71 -2.49
CA ARG A 25 -17.67 3.78 -3.16
C ARG A 25 -19.16 3.70 -2.90
N PHE A 26 -19.75 2.50 -2.95
CA PHE A 26 -21.17 2.30 -2.63
C PHE A 26 -21.51 2.69 -1.19
N LYS A 27 -20.58 2.49 -0.25
CA LYS A 27 -20.72 2.93 1.15
C LYS A 27 -20.50 4.42 1.37
N ASN A 28 -20.11 5.17 0.33
CA ASN A 28 -19.65 6.55 0.42
C ASN A 28 -18.45 6.74 1.37
N ASP A 29 -17.58 5.73 1.49
CA ASP A 29 -16.31 5.85 2.22
C ASP A 29 -15.46 6.95 1.55
N THR A 30 -14.83 7.82 2.34
CA THR A 30 -13.80 8.76 1.86
C THR A 30 -12.51 7.99 1.65
N ILE A 31 -12.06 7.89 0.40
CA ILE A 31 -10.91 7.07 0.01
C ILE A 31 -9.69 7.95 -0.22
N VAL A 32 -8.66 7.75 0.61
CA VAL A 32 -7.36 8.38 0.47
C VAL A 32 -6.46 7.49 -0.37
N PHE A 33 -5.72 8.10 -1.29
CA PHE A 33 -4.76 7.42 -2.14
C PHE A 33 -3.41 8.13 -2.08
N THR A 34 -2.34 7.34 -1.94
CA THR A 34 -0.98 7.78 -2.22
C THR A 34 -0.22 6.68 -2.95
N ASN A 35 0.85 7.01 -3.63
CA ASN A 35 1.78 6.03 -4.19
C ASN A 35 3.20 6.23 -3.63
N GLY A 36 4.05 5.23 -3.86
CA GLY A 36 5.45 5.33 -3.51
C GLY A 36 6.22 4.02 -3.62
N CYS A 37 7.54 4.15 -3.49
CA CYS A 37 8.45 3.01 -3.50
C CYS A 37 8.47 2.31 -2.14
N PHE A 38 8.51 3.07 -1.03
CA PHE A 38 8.57 2.54 0.35
C PHE A 38 9.68 1.50 0.57
N ASP A 39 10.80 1.64 -0.13
CA ASP A 39 12.02 0.87 0.15
C ASP A 39 12.61 1.31 1.49
N LEU A 40 13.06 0.32 2.29
CA LEU A 40 13.57 0.52 3.65
C LEU A 40 12.66 1.44 4.51
N ILE A 41 11.46 0.97 4.84
CA ILE A 41 10.51 1.73 5.66
C ILE A 41 11.16 2.25 6.94
N HIS A 42 10.94 3.54 7.21
CA HIS A 42 11.46 4.27 8.36
C HIS A 42 10.39 5.22 8.90
N LEU A 43 10.70 5.91 10.01
CA LEU A 43 9.77 6.78 10.74
C LEU A 43 9.02 7.77 9.83
N GLY A 44 9.73 8.45 8.94
CA GLY A 44 9.12 9.39 7.98
C GLY A 44 7.98 8.79 7.14
N HIS A 45 8.09 7.55 6.68
CA HIS A 45 6.98 6.89 5.97
C HIS A 45 5.81 6.59 6.92
N ILE A 46 6.08 6.16 8.15
CA ILE A 46 5.04 5.83 9.12
C ILE A 46 4.25 7.09 9.52
N ASP A 47 4.96 8.17 9.84
CA ASP A 47 4.36 9.47 10.19
C ASP A 47 3.51 10.02 9.04
N TYR A 48 4.05 10.00 7.82
CA TYR A 48 3.34 10.41 6.62
C TYR A 48 2.07 9.58 6.37
N LEU A 49 2.19 8.24 6.35
CA LEU A 49 1.10 7.36 5.98
C LEU A 49 -0.01 7.32 7.04
N SER A 50 0.34 7.40 8.32
CA SER A 50 -0.66 7.49 9.39
C SER A 50 -1.46 8.79 9.30
N LYS A 51 -0.80 9.93 9.09
CA LYS A 51 -1.49 11.22 8.84
C LYS A 51 -2.34 11.20 7.58
N ALA A 52 -1.91 10.50 6.54
CA ALA A 52 -2.71 10.33 5.33
C ALA A 52 -3.97 9.49 5.62
N ALA A 53 -3.87 8.45 6.44
CA ALA A 53 -5.02 7.64 6.83
C ALA A 53 -6.08 8.45 7.58
N ASP A 54 -5.69 9.43 8.41
CA ASP A 54 -6.61 10.31 9.14
C ASP A 54 -7.49 11.19 8.23
N LEU A 55 -7.17 11.30 6.94
CA LEU A 55 -7.91 12.12 5.97
C LEU A 55 -9.13 11.41 5.36
N GLY A 56 -9.40 10.15 5.72
CA GLY A 56 -10.55 9.41 5.22
C GLY A 56 -10.82 8.09 5.95
N ASP A 57 -11.71 7.30 5.38
CA ASP A 57 -12.15 6.02 5.93
C ASP A 57 -11.30 4.84 5.44
N ARG A 58 -10.61 5.02 4.30
CA ARG A 58 -9.79 4.01 3.62
C ARG A 58 -8.49 4.61 3.12
N LEU A 59 -7.37 3.96 3.38
CA LEU A 59 -6.08 4.31 2.77
C LEU A 59 -5.63 3.25 1.77
N ILE A 60 -5.44 3.67 0.52
CA ILE A 60 -4.90 2.86 -0.58
C ILE A 60 -3.47 3.29 -0.87
N ILE A 61 -2.56 2.32 -1.00
CA ILE A 61 -1.17 2.55 -1.38
C ILE A 61 -0.87 1.96 -2.77
N GLY A 62 -0.64 2.84 -3.74
CA GLY A 62 -0.04 2.46 -5.02
C GLY A 62 1.44 2.13 -4.87
N LEU A 63 1.79 0.86 -4.77
CA LEU A 63 3.19 0.43 -4.66
C LEU A 63 3.89 0.47 -6.03
N ASN A 64 5.02 1.16 -6.13
CA ASN A 64 5.82 1.14 -7.34
C ASN A 64 6.50 -0.22 -7.54
N THR A 65 6.51 -0.71 -8.79
CA THR A 65 7.17 -1.96 -9.15
C THR A 65 8.68 -1.85 -9.09
N ASP A 66 9.38 -2.97 -8.89
CA ASP A 66 10.85 -2.99 -8.86
C ASP A 66 11.45 -2.40 -10.14
N SER A 67 10.87 -2.73 -11.30
CA SER A 67 11.32 -2.21 -12.60
C SER A 67 11.15 -0.70 -12.71
N SER A 68 10.05 -0.14 -12.20
CA SER A 68 9.79 1.31 -12.24
C SER A 68 10.75 2.08 -11.33
N VAL A 69 11.03 1.54 -10.14
CA VAL A 69 11.95 2.15 -9.18
C VAL A 69 13.38 2.10 -9.71
N SER A 70 13.80 0.96 -10.27
CA SER A 70 15.15 0.78 -10.83
C SER A 70 15.43 1.75 -11.99
N LYS A 71 14.44 1.97 -12.86
CA LYS A 71 14.53 2.97 -13.95
C LYS A 71 14.73 4.39 -13.44
N LEU A 72 14.08 4.75 -12.32
CA LEU A 72 14.11 6.10 -11.77
C LEU A 72 15.32 6.35 -10.86
N LYS A 73 15.68 5.39 -10.01
CA LYS A 73 16.67 5.54 -8.92
C LYS A 73 17.98 4.79 -9.18
N GLY A 74 18.09 4.10 -10.31
CA GLY A 74 19.25 3.33 -10.72
C GLY A 74 19.15 1.83 -10.40
N LYS A 75 20.01 1.04 -11.05
CA LYS A 75 19.95 -0.43 -11.08
C LYS A 75 19.99 -1.12 -9.71
N HIS A 76 20.53 -0.46 -8.69
CA HIS A 76 20.66 -0.99 -7.34
C HIS A 76 19.47 -0.68 -6.42
N ARG A 77 18.40 -0.07 -6.95
CA ARG A 77 17.17 0.22 -6.23
C ARG A 77 15.98 -0.45 -6.91
N PRO A 78 14.97 -0.93 -6.15
CA PRO A 78 14.89 -0.92 -4.68
C PRO A 78 15.81 -1.97 -4.05
N ILE A 79 16.13 -1.82 -2.76
CA ILE A 79 16.90 -2.82 -1.99
C ILE A 79 16.00 -4.00 -1.61
N LYS A 80 14.74 -3.74 -1.26
CA LYS A 80 13.73 -4.75 -1.01
C LYS A 80 12.83 -4.93 -2.22
N ASP A 81 12.56 -6.18 -2.58
CA ASP A 81 11.64 -6.52 -3.66
C ASP A 81 10.21 -6.05 -3.39
N GLU A 82 9.41 -6.03 -4.44
CA GLU A 82 8.02 -5.57 -4.42
C GLU A 82 7.16 -6.31 -3.40
N GLN A 83 7.29 -7.64 -3.33
CA GLN A 83 6.49 -8.47 -2.42
C GLN A 83 6.81 -8.17 -0.95
N SER A 84 8.08 -7.97 -0.62
CA SER A 84 8.53 -7.62 0.72
C SER A 84 7.98 -6.25 1.12
N ARG A 85 8.07 -5.26 0.24
CA ARG A 85 7.56 -3.91 0.48
C ARG A 85 6.04 -3.92 0.66
N ALA A 86 5.31 -4.63 -0.20
CA ALA A 86 3.85 -4.80 -0.10
C ALA A 86 3.44 -5.44 1.23
N THR A 87 4.12 -6.52 1.63
CA THR A 87 3.81 -7.24 2.88
C THR A 87 4.04 -6.38 4.11
N ILE A 88 5.12 -5.57 4.14
CA ILE A 88 5.37 -4.66 5.26
C ILE A 88 4.29 -3.58 5.32
N LEU A 89 3.94 -2.95 4.19
CA LEU A 89 2.87 -1.94 4.16
C LEU A 89 1.53 -2.51 4.61
N ALA A 90 1.13 -3.66 4.07
CA ALA A 90 -0.12 -4.34 4.44
C ALA A 90 -0.18 -4.73 5.95
N SER A 91 0.98 -4.89 6.60
CA SER A 91 1.03 -5.16 8.05
C SER A 91 0.58 -3.99 8.92
N PHE A 92 0.58 -2.76 8.40
CA PHE A 92 0.10 -1.60 9.13
C PHE A 92 -1.41 -1.61 9.26
N SER A 93 -1.90 -1.31 10.47
CA SER A 93 -3.33 -1.35 10.79
C SER A 93 -4.14 -0.29 10.03
N PHE A 94 -3.50 0.82 9.68
CA PHE A 94 -4.11 1.99 9.01
C PHE A 94 -4.01 1.94 7.47
N ILE A 95 -3.51 0.84 6.89
CA ILE A 95 -3.50 0.62 5.43
C ILE A 95 -4.55 -0.43 5.09
N ASP A 96 -5.43 -0.13 4.13
CA ASP A 96 -6.55 -0.99 3.75
C ASP A 96 -6.30 -1.78 2.46
N ALA A 97 -5.56 -1.20 1.49
CA ALA A 97 -5.26 -1.79 0.19
C ALA A 97 -3.98 -1.27 -0.44
#